data_AF-A0A536QT81-F1
#
_entry.id   AF-A0A536QT81-F1
#
_cell.length_a   1.000
_cell.length_b   1.000
_cell.length_c   1.000
_cell.angle_alpha   90.00
_cell.angle_beta   90.00
_cell.angle_gamma   90.00
#
_symmetry.space_group_name_H-M   'P 1'
#
loop_
_entity.id
_entity.type
_entity.pdbx_description
1 polymer ?
#
loop_
_entity_poly.entity_id
_entity_poly.type
_entity_poly.pdbx_seq_one_letter_code
_entity_poly.pdbx_strand_id
1 'polypeptide(L)'
;MYLPIWLGFTWAELKRETGDERMRPVGHAFSLFVPGYGYWQVHRHFRLIRDVLARAGGTAKVDPLSATLGVVLWSFTFLHYSNDPLFTVLNVVELAAATIVVVYGQRAMNDYWRARGTPTEERVLETDWLALAAAAIYFIFNLVGYVTAPTD
;
A
#
# COMPACT_ATOMS: atom_id res chain seq x y z
N MET A 1 -3.59 -7.29 -4.48
CA MET A 1 -2.30 -7.58 -5.15
C MET A 1 -1.47 -6.34 -5.49
N TYR A 2 -1.99 -5.12 -5.31
CA TYR A 2 -1.31 -3.87 -5.68
C TYR A 2 -0.16 -3.46 -4.73
N LEU A 3 -0.33 -3.63 -3.42
CA LEU A 3 0.67 -3.19 -2.42
C LEU A 3 2.08 -3.82 -2.59
N PRO A 4 2.25 -5.16 -2.77
CA PRO A 4 3.58 -5.74 -3.01
C PRO A 4 4.26 -5.21 -4.28
N ILE A 5 3.48 -5.01 -5.34
CA ILE A 5 3.96 -4.47 -6.62
C ILE A 5 4.46 -3.05 -6.42
N TRP A 6 3.66 -2.21 -5.76
CA TRP A 6 4.03 -0.83 -5.44
C TRP A 6 5.32 -0.78 -4.62
N LEU A 7 5.43 -1.57 -3.55
CA LEU A 7 6.66 -1.65 -2.74
C LEU A 7 7.87 -2.06 -3.57
N GLY A 8 7.72 -3.01 -4.50
CA GLY A 8 8.80 -3.42 -5.40
C GLY A 8 9.29 -2.26 -6.28
N PHE A 9 8.37 -1.56 -6.95
CA PHE A 9 8.72 -0.46 -7.85
C PHE A 9 9.30 0.74 -7.12
N THR A 10 8.70 1.17 -6.02
CA THR A 10 9.23 2.30 -5.24
C THR A 10 10.56 1.95 -4.58
N TRP A 11 10.80 0.68 -4.21
CA TRP A 11 12.11 0.24 -3.76
C TRP A 11 13.17 0.28 -4.87
N ALA A 12 12.79 -0.03 -6.11
CA ALA A 12 13.68 0.11 -7.27
C ALA A 12 14.02 1.58 -7.57
N GLU A 13 13.08 2.49 -7.36
CA GLU A 13 13.32 3.93 -7.44
C GLU A 13 14.28 4.39 -6.36
N LEU A 14 13.99 4.09 -5.09
CA LEU A 14 14.85 4.45 -3.96
C LEU A 14 16.26 3.84 -4.08
N LYS A 15 16.38 2.66 -4.69
CA LYS A 15 17.69 2.07 -5.02
C LYS A 15 18.49 2.97 -5.95
N ARG A 16 17.86 3.51 -7.00
CA ARG A 16 18.54 4.43 -7.93
C ARG A 16 18.94 5.72 -7.23
N GLU A 17 18.10 6.23 -6.33
CA GLU A 17 18.38 7.45 -5.56
C GLU A 17 19.50 7.30 -4.54
N THR A 18 19.57 6.14 -3.86
CA THR A 18 20.56 5.89 -2.81
C THR A 18 21.87 5.29 -3.32
N GLY A 19 21.86 4.70 -4.52
CA GLY A 19 22.98 3.93 -5.05
C GLY A 19 23.26 2.63 -4.30
N ASP A 20 22.37 2.18 -3.40
CA ASP A 20 22.61 0.96 -2.60
C ASP A 20 22.32 -0.30 -3.42
N GLU A 21 23.38 -0.94 -3.90
CA GLU A 21 23.30 -2.19 -4.67
C GLU A 21 22.63 -3.34 -3.91
N ARG A 22 22.66 -3.32 -2.57
CA ARG A 22 22.07 -4.35 -1.71
C ARG A 22 20.54 -4.30 -1.71
N MET A 23 19.95 -3.20 -2.19
CA MET A 23 18.50 -3.11 -2.35
C MET A 23 18.04 -4.06 -3.47
N ARG A 24 17.18 -5.03 -3.11
CA ARG A 24 16.61 -6.03 -4.03
C ARG A 24 15.11 -5.81 -4.18
N PRO A 25 14.62 -5.13 -5.24
CA PRO A 25 13.20 -4.80 -5.45
C PRO A 25 12.26 -6.00 -5.37
N VAL A 26 12.60 -7.07 -6.08
CA VAL A 26 11.80 -8.31 -6.10
C VAL A 26 11.75 -8.95 -4.70
N GLY A 27 12.90 -9.06 -4.04
CA GLY A 27 12.96 -9.58 -2.68
C GLY A 27 12.20 -8.73 -1.67
N HIS A 28 12.19 -7.41 -1.85
CA HIS A 28 11.43 -6.49 -1.02
C HIS A 28 9.91 -6.65 -1.23
N ALA A 29 9.44 -6.74 -2.48
CA ALA A 29 8.03 -7.00 -2.79
C ALA A 29 7.52 -8.29 -2.13
N PHE A 30 8.28 -9.39 -2.24
CA PHE A 30 7.90 -10.68 -1.66
C PHE A 30 8.13 -10.76 -0.14
N SER A 31 8.90 -9.84 0.45
CA SER A 31 9.13 -9.85 1.90
C SER A 31 7.85 -9.65 2.70
N LEU A 32 6.83 -9.02 2.12
CA LEU A 32 5.51 -8.86 2.73
C LEU A 32 4.85 -10.19 3.13
N PHE A 33 5.17 -11.28 2.43
CA PHE A 33 4.60 -12.60 2.72
C PHE A 33 5.37 -13.38 3.78
N VAL A 34 6.45 -12.81 4.33
CA VAL A 34 7.22 -13.41 5.43
C VAL A 34 6.72 -12.80 6.75
N PRO A 35 6.05 -13.56 7.63
CA PRO A 35 5.48 -13.04 8.86
C PRO A 35 6.51 -12.32 9.74
N GLY A 36 6.14 -11.16 10.27
CA GLY A 36 7.01 -10.29 11.07
C GLY A 36 8.07 -9.55 10.26
N TYR A 37 8.85 -10.25 9.44
CA TYR A 37 9.89 -9.64 8.60
C TYR A 37 9.31 -8.66 7.58
N GLY A 38 8.16 -8.96 6.99
CA GLY A 38 7.46 -8.07 6.06
C GLY A 38 7.11 -6.72 6.70
N TYR A 39 6.63 -6.72 7.94
CA TYR A 39 6.31 -5.48 8.66
C TYR A 39 7.55 -4.66 8.96
N TRP A 40 8.64 -5.31 9.37
CA TRP A 40 9.93 -4.64 9.55
C TRP A 40 10.44 -4.03 8.23
N GLN A 41 10.27 -4.74 7.11
CA GLN A 41 10.63 -4.23 5.78
C GLN A 41 9.80 -3.02 5.37
N VAL A 42 8.49 -3.02 5.63
CA VAL A 42 7.62 -1.86 5.39
C VAL A 42 8.05 -0.67 6.23
N HIS A 43 8.32 -0.88 7.52
CA HIS A 43 8.82 0.19 8.38
C HIS A 43 10.13 0.78 7.83
N ARG A 44 11.07 -0.07 7.43
CA ARG A 44 12.33 0.37 6.79
C ARG A 44 12.07 1.13 5.49
N HIS A 45 11.11 0.68 4.68
CA HIS A 45 10.74 1.31 3.43
C HIS A 45 10.28 2.76 3.65
N PHE A 46 9.28 2.96 4.49
CA PHE A 46 8.73 4.30 4.75
C PHE A 46 9.73 5.19 5.51
N ARG A 47 10.60 4.61 6.34
CA ARG A 47 11.71 5.36 6.92
C ARG A 47 12.66 5.90 5.85
N LEU A 48 12.99 5.08 4.85
CA LEU A 48 13.85 5.54 3.75
C LEU A 48 13.17 6.65 2.93
N ILE A 49 11.87 6.52 2.62
CA ILE A 49 11.09 7.59 1.96
C ILE A 49 11.19 8.89 2.77
N ARG A 50 10.93 8.83 4.08
CA ARG A 50 11.03 9.99 4.98
C ARG A 50 12.41 10.65 4.90
N ASP A 51 13.47 9.83 4.94
CA ASP A 51 14.84 10.32 4.99
C ASP A 51 15.25 10.97 3.65
N VAL A 52 14.86 10.41 2.49
CA VAL A 52 15.14 11.04 1.18
C VAL A 52 14.30 12.30 0.96
N LEU A 53 13.03 12.29 1.40
CA LEU A 53 12.14 13.44 1.34
C LEU A 53 12.69 14.62 2.14
N ALA A 54 13.13 14.36 3.39
CA ALA A 54 13.71 15.38 4.25
C ALA A 54 14.97 16.01 3.63
N ARG A 55 15.83 15.20 3.00
CA ARG A 55 17.04 15.70 2.31
C ARG A 55 16.72 16.54 1.08
N ALA A 56 15.64 16.24 0.39
CA ALA A 56 15.18 17.04 -0.75
C ALA A 56 14.46 18.34 -0.35
N GLY A 57 14.15 18.53 0.94
CA GLY A 57 13.36 19.67 1.41
C GLY A 57 11.86 19.55 1.12
N GLY A 58 11.35 18.32 0.98
CA GLY A 58 9.90 18.08 0.83
C GLY A 58 9.12 18.43 2.10
N THR A 59 7.82 18.65 1.94
CA THR A 59 6.91 19.13 2.99
C THR A 59 6.00 18.04 3.55
N ALA A 60 5.83 16.92 2.84
CA ALA A 60 5.00 15.82 3.30
C ALA A 60 5.57 15.17 4.57
N LYS A 61 4.69 14.82 5.51
CA LYS A 61 5.06 14.13 6.75
C LYS A 61 4.91 12.63 6.59
N VAL A 62 6.02 11.92 6.70
CA VAL A 62 6.06 10.45 6.62
C VAL A 62 6.31 9.87 8.01
N ASP A 63 5.36 9.11 8.55
CA ASP A 63 5.49 8.29 9.74
C ASP A 63 5.53 6.80 9.35
N PRO A 64 6.69 6.14 9.48
CA PRO A 64 6.84 4.75 9.08
C PRO A 64 5.97 3.77 9.89
N LEU A 65 5.66 4.10 11.16
CA LEU A 65 4.86 3.23 12.00
C LEU A 65 3.40 3.17 11.52
N SER A 66 2.80 4.33 11.20
CA SER A 66 1.45 4.41 10.65
C SER A 66 1.29 3.59 9.37
N ALA A 67 2.26 3.68 8.45
CA ALA A 67 2.24 2.84 7.24
C ALA A 67 2.37 1.35 7.55
N THR A 68 3.21 0.99 8.52
CA THR A 68 3.38 -0.41 8.97
C THR A 68 2.08 -0.96 9.55
N LEU A 69 1.40 -0.18 10.41
CA LEU A 69 0.10 -0.55 10.98
C LEU A 69 -0.97 -0.72 9.88
N GLY A 70 -0.95 0.11 8.85
CA GLY A 70 -1.82 -0.06 7.68
C GLY A 70 -1.58 -1.40 6.96
N VAL A 71 -0.33 -1.86 6.86
CA VAL A 71 -0.01 -3.17 6.27
C VAL A 71 -0.40 -4.33 7.21
N VAL A 72 -0.25 -4.17 8.52
CA VAL A 72 -0.77 -5.16 9.49
C VAL A 72 -2.28 -5.31 9.33
N LEU A 73 -3.00 -4.20 9.20
CA LEU A 73 -4.45 -4.23 8.94
C LEU A 73 -4.77 -4.91 7.60
N TRP A 74 -4.04 -4.60 6.53
CA TRP A 74 -4.21 -5.22 5.21
C TRP A 74 -4.01 -6.73 5.19
N SER A 75 -3.20 -7.27 6.09
CA SER A 75 -2.83 -8.69 6.10
C SER A 75 -3.60 -9.54 7.12
N PHE A 76 -4.63 -8.96 7.73
CA PHE A 76 -5.30 -9.54 8.90
C PHE A 76 -5.96 -10.91 8.62
N THR A 77 -6.55 -11.09 7.45
CA THR A 77 -7.24 -12.31 7.01
C THR A 77 -6.45 -13.09 5.96
N PHE A 78 -5.18 -12.76 5.71
CA PHE A 78 -4.39 -13.36 4.62
C PHE A 78 -4.32 -14.88 4.59
N LEU A 79 -4.42 -15.53 5.77
CA LEU A 79 -4.39 -16.98 5.90
C LEU A 79 -5.78 -17.59 6.09
N HIS A 80 -6.85 -16.82 5.89
CA HIS A 80 -8.21 -17.24 6.12
C HIS A 80 -9.13 -16.85 4.95
N TYR A 81 -9.63 -17.85 4.25
CA TYR A 81 -10.66 -17.66 3.23
C TYR A 81 -12.02 -18.10 3.79
N SER A 82 -12.99 -17.19 3.80
CA SER A 82 -14.36 -17.46 4.22
C SER A 82 -15.34 -16.57 3.47
N ASN A 83 -16.52 -17.13 3.20
CA ASN A 83 -17.65 -16.43 2.59
C ASN A 83 -18.61 -15.85 3.65
N ASP A 84 -18.28 -15.95 4.93
CA ASP A 84 -19.05 -15.34 6.01
C ASP A 84 -19.09 -13.80 5.83
N PRO A 85 -20.25 -13.15 6.06
CA PRO A 85 -20.41 -11.70 5.94
C PRO A 85 -19.34 -10.89 6.69
N LEU A 86 -18.88 -11.36 7.85
CA LEU A 86 -17.81 -10.72 8.62
C LEU A 86 -16.50 -10.65 7.82
N PHE A 87 -16.10 -11.76 7.19
CA PHE A 87 -14.87 -11.81 6.39
C PHE A 87 -15.00 -11.00 5.11
N THR A 88 -16.20 -10.88 4.57
CA THR A 88 -16.49 -9.99 3.44
C THR A 88 -16.23 -8.53 3.83
N VAL A 89 -16.70 -8.10 5.01
CA VAL A 89 -16.44 -6.75 5.55
C VAL A 89 -14.94 -6.54 5.79
N LEU A 90 -14.26 -7.52 6.39
CA LEU A 90 -12.82 -7.45 6.65
C LEU A 90 -12.01 -7.30 5.35
N ASN A 91 -12.37 -8.01 4.27
CA ASN A 91 -11.73 -7.87 2.97
C ASN A 91 -11.78 -6.43 2.41
N VAL A 92 -12.87 -5.70 2.65
CA VAL A 92 -12.97 -4.27 2.26
C VAL A 92 -12.05 -3.40 3.09
N VAL A 93 -12.03 -3.63 4.40
CA VAL A 93 -11.14 -2.91 5.32
C VAL A 93 -9.69 -3.13 4.91
N GLU A 94 -9.32 -4.36 4.57
CA GLU A 94 -7.99 -4.70 4.07
C GLU A 94 -7.66 -4.00 2.76
N LEU A 95 -8.57 -4.03 1.79
CA LEU A 95 -8.37 -3.35 0.52
C LEU A 95 -8.19 -1.83 0.73
N ALA A 96 -9.04 -1.22 1.55
CA ALA A 96 -8.94 0.19 1.90
C ALA A 96 -7.59 0.49 2.58
N ALA A 97 -7.16 -0.34 3.52
CA ALA A 97 -5.87 -0.20 4.18
C ALA A 97 -4.70 -0.27 3.19
N ALA A 98 -4.71 -1.22 2.25
CA ALA A 98 -3.70 -1.32 1.19
C ALA A 98 -3.64 -0.05 0.34
N THR A 99 -4.80 0.43 -0.11
CA THR A 99 -4.88 1.63 -0.95
C THR A 99 -4.44 2.87 -0.19
N ILE A 100 -4.84 3.03 1.08
CA ILE A 100 -4.39 4.13 1.92
C ILE A 100 -2.86 4.12 2.06
N VAL A 101 -2.25 2.97 2.33
CA VAL A 101 -0.78 2.84 2.44
C VAL A 101 -0.10 3.24 1.14
N VAL A 102 -0.59 2.78 -0.01
CA VAL A 102 0.03 3.12 -1.31
C VAL A 102 -0.15 4.60 -1.62
N VAL A 103 -1.36 5.16 -1.49
CA VAL A 103 -1.63 6.59 -1.72
C VAL A 103 -0.77 7.44 -0.79
N TYR A 104 -0.65 7.05 0.48
CA TYR A 104 0.18 7.73 1.47
C TYR A 104 1.66 7.77 1.04
N GLY A 105 2.22 6.62 0.69
CA GLY A 105 3.62 6.55 0.23
C GLY A 105 3.86 7.26 -1.10
N GLN A 106 2.92 7.15 -2.04
CA GLN A 106 3.06 7.76 -3.35
C GLN A 106 2.95 9.29 -3.29
N ARG A 107 2.11 9.85 -2.42
CA ARG A 107 2.08 11.30 -2.15
C ARG A 107 3.41 11.80 -1.64
N ALA A 108 4.07 11.06 -0.74
CA ALA A 108 5.40 11.40 -0.26
C ALA A 108 6.47 11.31 -1.36
N MET A 109 6.41 10.28 -2.21
CA MET A 109 7.32 10.17 -3.37
C MET A 109 7.10 11.29 -4.38
N ASN A 110 5.85 11.65 -4.69
CA ASN A 110 5.54 12.78 -5.58
C ASN A 110 6.09 14.09 -5.00
N ASP A 111 5.94 14.29 -3.69
CA ASP A 111 6.48 15.47 -3.01
C ASP A 111 8.01 15.51 -3.05
N TYR A 112 8.68 14.37 -2.87
CA TYR A 112 10.13 14.23 -3.04
C TYR A 112 10.57 14.68 -4.44
N TRP A 113 9.90 14.20 -5.49
CA TRP A 113 10.26 14.54 -6.85
C TRP A 113 9.97 15.99 -7.22
N ARG A 114 8.85 16.55 -6.73
CA ARG A 114 8.54 17.98 -6.86
C ARG A 114 9.63 18.84 -6.22
N ALA A 115 10.08 18.47 -5.03
CA ALA A 115 11.18 19.18 -4.35
C ALA A 115 12.52 19.12 -5.12
N ARG A 116 12.72 18.07 -5.93
CA ARG A 116 13.90 17.90 -6.81
C ARG A 116 13.78 18.64 -8.16
N GLY A 117 12.65 19.27 -8.46
CA GLY A 117 12.43 19.99 -9.73
C GLY A 117 12.36 19.11 -10.97
N THR A 118 12.11 17.81 -10.80
CA THR A 118 11.97 16.87 -11.93
C THR A 118 10.51 16.87 -12.39
N PRO A 119 10.21 17.00 -13.70
CA PRO A 119 8.85 16.83 -14.20
C PRO A 119 8.42 15.39 -13.90
N THR A 120 7.48 15.24 -12.96
CA THR A 120 6.92 13.93 -12.63
C THR A 120 5.49 13.85 -13.07
N GLU A 121 5.18 12.86 -13.90
CA GLU A 121 3.83 12.30 -13.95
C GLU A 121 3.48 11.84 -12.53
N GLU A 122 2.49 12.47 -11.92
CA GLU A 122 1.99 12.05 -10.61
C GLU A 122 1.43 10.64 -10.73
N ARG A 123 1.93 9.70 -9.92
CA ARG A 123 1.64 8.26 -10.11
C ARG A 123 0.46 7.71 -9.33
N VAL A 124 -0.16 8.50 -8.44
CA VAL A 124 -1.51 8.13 -7.97
C VAL A 124 -2.46 8.67 -9.01
N LEU A 125 -2.94 7.81 -9.89
CA LEU A 125 -3.86 8.22 -10.92
C LEU A 125 -5.27 8.31 -10.31
N GLU A 126 -6.12 9.17 -10.85
CA GLU A 126 -7.55 9.18 -10.49
C GLU A 126 -8.20 7.80 -10.70
N THR A 127 -7.63 6.98 -11.58
CA THR A 127 -8.03 5.60 -11.83
C THR A 127 -7.80 4.65 -10.65
N ASP A 128 -6.83 4.93 -9.76
CA ASP A 128 -6.64 4.14 -8.53
C ASP A 128 -7.83 4.34 -7.57
N TRP A 129 -8.39 5.55 -7.54
CA TRP A 129 -9.61 5.85 -6.79
C TRP A 129 -10.84 5.22 -7.42
N LEU A 130 -10.93 5.19 -8.75
CA LEU A 130 -11.99 4.49 -9.46
C LEU A 130 -11.92 2.97 -9.22
N ALA A 131 -10.72 2.38 -9.19
CA ALA A 131 -10.55 0.97 -8.86
C ALA A 131 -10.98 0.66 -7.42
N LEU A 132 -10.66 1.54 -6.46
CA LEU A 132 -11.15 1.42 -5.09
C LEU A 132 -12.69 1.52 -5.03
N ALA A 133 -13.27 2.48 -5.75
CA ALA A 133 -14.72 2.66 -5.82
C ALA A 133 -15.41 1.44 -6.44
N ALA A 134 -14.87 0.89 -7.53
CA ALA A 134 -15.40 -0.31 -8.18
C ALA A 134 -15.35 -1.53 -7.25
N ALA A 135 -14.26 -1.69 -6.50
CA ALA A 135 -14.16 -2.76 -5.51
C ALA A 135 -15.13 -2.59 -4.34
N ALA A 136 -15.36 -1.35 -3.88
CA ALA A 136 -16.37 -1.03 -2.88
C ALA A 136 -17.79 -1.32 -3.40
N ILE A 137 -18.08 -0.99 -4.66
CA ILE A 137 -19.36 -1.31 -5.32
C ILE A 137 -19.55 -2.83 -5.42
N TYR A 138 -18.54 -3.56 -5.88
CA TYR A 138 -18.57 -5.03 -5.96
C TYR A 138 -18.84 -5.65 -4.60
N PHE A 139 -18.22 -5.13 -3.53
CA PHE A 139 -18.52 -5.54 -2.17
C PHE A 139 -19.98 -5.30 -1.78
N ILE A 140 -20.52 -4.10 -2.03
CA ILE A 140 -21.92 -3.77 -1.72
C ILE A 140 -22.86 -4.76 -2.43
N PHE A 141 -22.61 -5.08 -3.70
CA PHE A 141 -23.37 -6.07 -4.44
C PHE A 141 -23.34 -7.46 -3.79
N ASN A 142 -22.17 -7.93 -3.37
CA ASN A 142 -22.06 -9.21 -2.67
C ASN A 142 -22.78 -9.19 -1.33
N LEU A 143 -22.63 -8.12 -0.55
CA LEU A 143 -23.31 -7.97 0.74
C LEU A 143 -24.83 -8.01 0.59
N VAL A 144 -25.39 -7.27 -0.39
CA VAL A 144 -26.83 -7.32 -0.68
C VAL A 144 -27.25 -8.75 -1.05
N GLY A 145 -26.51 -9.41 -1.93
CA GLY A 145 -26.78 -10.79 -2.32
C GLY A 145 -26.86 -11.75 -1.13
N TYR A 146 -25.94 -11.63 -0.15
CA TYR A 146 -25.98 -12.41 1.08
C TYR A 146 -27.17 -12.09 1.97
N VAL A 147 -27.52 -10.81 2.14
CA VAL A 147 -28.61 -10.39 3.04
C VAL A 147 -30.00 -10.69 2.43
N THR A 148 -30.10 -10.75 1.11
CA THR A 148 -31.35 -11.06 0.40
C THR A 148 -31.50 -12.52 0.00
N ALA A 149 -30.50 -13.37 0.30
CA ALA A 149 -30.57 -14.79 0.01
C ALA A 149 -31.70 -15.43 0.86
N PRO A 150 -32.54 -16.30 0.28
CA PRO A 150 -33.54 -17.04 1.06
C PRO A 150 -32.84 -17.87 2.14
N THR A 151 -33.38 -17.84 3.36
CA THR A 151 -32.96 -18.72 4.43
C THR A 151 -33.84 -19.97 4.35
N ASP A 152 -33.25 -21.10 3.97
CA ASP A 152 -33.88 -22.42 4.08
C ASP A 152 -33.89 -22.91 5.54
#